data_AF-A0A800FWK5-F1
#
_entry.id   AF-A0A800FWK5-F1
#
_cell.length_a   1.000
_cell.length_b   1.000
_cell.length_c   1.000
_cell.angle_alpha   90.00
_cell.angle_beta   90.00
_cell.angle_gamma   90.00
#
_symmetry.space_group_name_H-M   'P 1'
#
loop_
_entity.id
_entity.type
_entity.pdbx_description
1 polymer ?
#
loop_
_entity_poly.entity_id
_entity_poly.type
_entity_poly.pdbx_seq_one_letter_code
_entity_poly.pdbx_strand_id
1 'polypeptide(L)'
;MGSRMNPSVYGLVQDPEVSTMRYIQGRASARGPQRLPLMKPPYGRITAIDLNSGEHLWMIPNGDTPSSIEDHPALQGLTIGRTGKPTRAGILVTKTLVFAGEGAGGDPVLRAHEKATGKILAEIDLPGSQTGLPMTYALEGKQYIVLAVGGTPDRSAELVALTLPD
;
A
#
# COMPACT_ATOMS: atom_id res chain seq x y z
N MET A 1 -0.11 -6.88 6.40
CA MET A 1 0.78 -5.98 5.63
C MET A 1 0.47 -6.17 4.16
N GLY A 2 0.31 -5.09 3.37
CA GLY A 2 0.08 -5.21 1.92
C GLY A 2 1.27 -5.87 1.20
N SER A 3 1.01 -6.54 0.09
CA SER A 3 2.06 -7.11 -0.77
C SER A 3 2.12 -6.38 -2.12
N ARG A 4 3.28 -6.39 -2.77
CA ARG A 4 3.49 -5.82 -4.10
C ARG A 4 4.30 -6.77 -4.96
N MET A 5 4.08 -6.72 -6.27
CA MET A 5 4.92 -7.43 -7.23
C MET A 5 5.94 -6.46 -7.82
N ASN A 6 7.23 -6.74 -7.63
CA ASN A 6 8.30 -5.88 -8.11
C ASN A 6 9.37 -6.75 -8.78
N PRO A 7 9.52 -6.72 -10.12
CA PRO A 7 10.60 -7.43 -10.79
C PRO A 7 11.94 -6.79 -10.40
N SER A 8 12.86 -7.60 -9.91
CA SER A 8 14.22 -7.18 -9.57
C SER A 8 15.16 -7.52 -10.72
N VAL A 9 15.94 -6.54 -11.17
CA VAL A 9 17.11 -6.77 -12.03
C VAL A 9 18.34 -6.60 -11.17
N TYR A 10 19.21 -7.61 -11.18
CA TYR A 10 20.51 -7.52 -10.55
C TYR A 10 21.51 -7.04 -11.59
N GLY A 11 22.04 -5.82 -11.39
CA GLY A 11 23.20 -5.35 -12.13
C GLY A 11 24.45 -5.74 -11.36
N LEU A 12 25.51 -6.12 -12.07
CA LEU A 12 26.83 -6.27 -11.50
C LEU A 12 27.67 -5.08 -11.95
N VAL A 13 28.29 -4.38 -11.00
CA VAL A 13 29.22 -3.28 -11.27
C VAL A 13 30.53 -3.56 -10.57
N GLN A 14 31.61 -3.05 -11.14
CA GLN A 14 32.93 -3.08 -10.51
C GLN A 14 33.19 -1.69 -9.94
N ASP A 15 33.18 -1.59 -8.61
CA ASP A 15 33.40 -0.33 -7.89
C ASP A 15 34.41 -0.56 -6.75
N PRO A 16 35.71 -0.31 -7.00
CA PRO A 16 36.76 -0.55 -6.03
C PRO A 16 36.76 0.43 -4.86
N GLU A 17 36.05 1.57 -4.94
CA GLU A 17 35.92 2.51 -3.82
C GLU A 17 34.93 1.99 -2.77
N VAL A 18 33.96 1.19 -3.19
CA VAL A 18 32.92 0.61 -2.33
C VAL A 18 33.29 -0.80 -1.84
N SER A 19 34.02 -1.60 -2.62
CA SER A 19 34.38 -2.98 -2.24
C SER A 19 35.60 -3.54 -2.96
N THR A 20 36.33 -4.43 -2.29
CA THR A 20 37.43 -5.23 -2.88
C THR A 20 36.93 -6.42 -3.70
N MET A 21 35.63 -6.74 -3.69
CA MET A 21 35.05 -7.77 -4.54
C MET A 21 35.12 -7.37 -6.01
N ARG A 22 35.42 -8.33 -6.91
CA ARG A 22 35.51 -8.07 -8.36
C ARG A 22 34.22 -7.50 -8.95
N TYR A 23 33.07 -7.88 -8.40
CA TYR A 23 31.78 -7.29 -8.71
C TYR A 23 30.96 -7.13 -7.43
N ILE A 24 30.20 -6.04 -7.36
CA ILE A 24 29.17 -5.81 -6.35
C ILE A 24 27.81 -5.62 -7.01
N GLN A 25 26.75 -5.74 -6.20
CA GLN A 25 25.40 -5.44 -6.66
C GLN A 25 25.29 -3.95 -7.04
N GLY A 26 25.17 -3.70 -8.35
CA GLY A 26 24.85 -2.40 -8.91
C GLY A 26 23.35 -2.15 -8.94
N ARG A 27 22.97 -0.87 -8.97
CA ARG A 27 21.58 -0.49 -9.21
C ARG A 27 21.22 -0.80 -10.66
N ALA A 28 20.33 -1.76 -10.85
CA ALA A 28 19.65 -1.99 -12.13
C ALA A 28 18.13 -1.89 -11.92
N SER A 29 17.43 -1.38 -12.93
CA SER A 29 15.98 -1.21 -12.89
C SER A 29 15.39 -1.72 -14.20
N ALA A 30 14.48 -2.70 -14.11
CA ALA A 30 13.57 -3.02 -15.21
C ALA A 30 12.43 -2.01 -15.20
N ARG A 31 12.59 -0.90 -15.93
CA ARG A 31 11.46 0.00 -16.23
C ARG A 31 10.73 -0.53 -17.45
N GLY A 32 9.40 -0.52 -17.41
CA GLY A 32 8.60 -0.86 -18.58
C GLY A 32 8.65 0.26 -19.64
N PRO A 33 8.05 0.01 -20.81
CA PRO A 33 8.01 0.98 -21.90
C PRO A 33 7.39 2.29 -21.40
N GLN A 34 7.96 3.43 -21.83
CA GLN A 34 7.50 4.76 -21.44
C GLN A 34 7.46 5.00 -19.92
N ARG A 35 8.26 4.25 -19.14
CA ARG A 35 8.31 4.28 -17.67
C ARG A 35 7.06 3.74 -16.97
N LEU A 36 6.13 3.14 -17.71
CA LEU A 36 5.01 2.41 -17.12
C LEU A 36 5.51 1.14 -16.42
N PRO A 37 4.78 0.65 -15.39
CA PRO A 37 5.09 -0.64 -14.78
C PRO A 37 5.10 -1.77 -15.82
N LEU A 38 6.11 -2.65 -15.75
CA LEU A 38 6.25 -3.77 -16.67
C LEU A 38 5.18 -4.85 -16.46
N MET A 39 4.71 -4.99 -15.22
CA MET A 39 3.77 -6.03 -14.83
C MET A 39 2.34 -5.51 -14.81
N LYS A 40 1.36 -6.40 -15.01
CA LYS A 40 -0.07 -6.04 -14.88
C LYS A 40 -0.42 -5.71 -13.42
N PRO A 41 -1.28 -4.70 -13.16
CA PRO A 41 -1.82 -4.43 -11.83
C PRO A 41 -2.59 -5.63 -11.24
N PRO A 42 -2.73 -5.73 -9.90
CA PRO A 42 -2.45 -4.68 -8.93
C PRO A 42 -0.97 -4.53 -8.54
N TYR A 43 -0.47 -3.29 -8.48
CA TYR A 43 0.91 -2.95 -8.08
C TYR A 43 1.11 -3.04 -6.57
N GLY A 44 0.05 -2.83 -5.80
CA GLY A 44 -0.04 -3.16 -4.40
C GLY A 44 -1.41 -3.78 -4.11
N ARG A 45 -1.44 -4.77 -3.21
CA ARG A 45 -2.64 -5.57 -2.98
C ARG A 45 -2.79 -6.00 -1.52
N ILE A 46 -4.04 -6.30 -1.19
CA ILE A 46 -4.45 -7.01 0.01
C ILE A 46 -4.94 -8.39 -0.44
N THR A 47 -4.51 -9.43 0.26
CA THR A 47 -4.87 -10.82 -0.06
C THR A 47 -5.34 -11.51 1.20
N ALA A 48 -6.54 -12.07 1.16
CA ALA A 48 -7.00 -13.00 2.18
C ALA A 48 -6.58 -14.43 1.78
N ILE A 49 -5.98 -15.13 2.73
CA ILE A 49 -5.49 -16.50 2.56
C ILE A 49 -6.14 -17.35 3.63
N ASP A 50 -6.74 -18.47 3.25
CA ASP A 50 -7.12 -19.51 4.20
C ASP A 50 -5.85 -20.22 4.67
N LEU A 51 -5.58 -20.20 5.98
CA LEU A 51 -4.36 -20.78 6.54
C LEU A 51 -4.44 -22.30 6.70
N ASN A 52 -5.62 -22.90 6.55
CA ASN A 52 -5.77 -24.35 6.54
C ASN A 52 -5.43 -24.95 5.18
N SER A 53 -5.93 -24.34 4.09
CA SER A 53 -5.75 -24.85 2.72
C SER A 53 -4.63 -24.16 1.94
N GLY A 54 -4.24 -22.94 2.34
CA GLY A 54 -3.34 -22.08 1.58
C GLY A 54 -4.01 -21.34 0.41
N GLU A 55 -5.33 -21.47 0.25
CA GLU A 55 -6.05 -20.85 -0.86
C GLU A 55 -6.21 -19.34 -0.69
N HIS A 56 -6.12 -18.61 -1.80
CA HIS A 56 -6.45 -17.19 -1.84
C HIS A 56 -7.96 -17.02 -1.95
N LEU A 57 -8.60 -16.60 -0.86
CA LEU A 57 -10.05 -16.35 -0.85
C LEU A 57 -10.42 -15.16 -1.72
N TRP A 58 -9.62 -14.10 -1.65
CA TRP A 58 -9.76 -12.93 -2.51
C TRP A 58 -8.47 -12.11 -2.56
N MET A 59 -8.38 -11.27 -3.59
CA MET A 59 -7.28 -10.34 -3.80
C MET A 59 -7.82 -9.03 -4.36
N ILE A 60 -7.49 -7.91 -3.70
CA ILE A 60 -7.93 -6.57 -4.12
C ILE A 60 -6.73 -5.61 -4.19
N PRO A 61 -6.80 -4.56 -5.01
CA PRO A 61 -5.86 -3.44 -4.96
C PRO A 61 -5.90 -2.74 -3.59
N ASN A 62 -4.73 -2.37 -3.06
CA ASN A 62 -4.61 -1.68 -1.77
C ASN A 62 -4.97 -0.18 -1.85
N GLY A 63 -5.05 0.38 -3.05
CA GLY A 63 -5.27 1.80 -3.29
C GLY A 63 -5.75 2.05 -4.71
N ASP A 64 -6.07 3.31 -4.99
CA ASP A 64 -6.47 3.75 -6.32
C ASP A 64 -5.27 3.86 -7.26
N THR A 65 -5.54 4.21 -8.52
CA THR A 65 -4.48 4.35 -9.51
C THR A 65 -3.66 5.60 -9.20
N PRO A 66 -2.32 5.51 -9.12
CA PRO A 66 -1.50 6.69 -8.93
C PRO A 66 -1.58 7.59 -10.17
N SER A 67 -1.60 8.91 -9.96
CA SER A 67 -1.67 9.92 -11.04
C SER A 67 -0.64 9.70 -12.16
N SER A 68 0.56 9.24 -11.81
CA SER A 68 1.61 8.87 -12.78
C SER A 68 1.20 7.82 -13.84
N ILE A 69 0.14 7.04 -13.58
CA ILE A 69 -0.43 6.04 -14.47
C ILE A 69 -1.73 6.55 -15.06
N GLU A 70 -2.62 7.11 -14.24
CA GLU A 70 -3.91 7.64 -14.70
C GLU A 70 -3.74 8.73 -15.76
N ASP A 71 -2.82 9.67 -15.54
CA ASP A 71 -2.59 10.82 -16.42
C ASP A 71 -1.62 10.50 -17.58
N HIS A 72 -1.19 9.25 -17.74
CA HIS A 72 -0.14 8.91 -18.70
C HIS A 72 -0.65 9.06 -20.15
N PRO A 73 0.07 9.79 -21.04
CA PRO A 73 -0.38 10.03 -22.42
C PRO A 73 -0.68 8.76 -23.22
N ALA A 74 0.10 7.70 -23.03
CA ALA A 74 -0.11 6.41 -23.70
C ALA A 74 -1.33 5.61 -23.21
N LEU A 75 -1.99 6.04 -22.14
CA LEU A 75 -3.16 5.37 -21.56
C LEU A 75 -4.45 6.18 -21.72
N GLN A 76 -4.40 7.30 -22.44
CA GLN A 76 -5.56 8.15 -22.73
C GLN A 76 -6.66 7.35 -23.45
N GLY A 77 -7.91 7.52 -23.00
CA GLY A 77 -9.07 6.81 -23.53
C GLY A 77 -9.29 5.39 -22.98
N LEU A 78 -8.44 4.89 -22.08
CA LEU A 78 -8.66 3.64 -21.38
C LEU A 78 -9.36 3.87 -20.05
N THR A 79 -10.34 3.01 -19.73
CA THR A 79 -10.91 2.95 -18.38
C THR A 79 -9.98 2.15 -17.48
N ILE A 80 -9.25 2.84 -16.61
CA ILE A 80 -8.33 2.22 -15.65
C ILE A 80 -9.04 2.11 -14.31
N GLY A 81 -9.30 0.87 -13.88
CA GLY A 81 -9.80 0.61 -12.52
C GLY A 81 -8.73 0.82 -11.45
N ARG A 82 -9.02 0.45 -10.20
CA ARG A 82 -8.04 0.52 -9.12
C ARG A 82 -6.82 -0.35 -9.42
N THR A 83 -5.65 0.26 -9.55
CA THR A 83 -4.41 -0.48 -9.84
C THR A 83 -3.56 -0.76 -8.61
N GLY A 84 -3.89 -0.16 -7.46
CA GLY A 84 -3.08 -0.27 -6.25
C GLY A 84 -1.77 0.50 -6.37
N LYS A 85 -1.12 0.71 -5.23
CA LYS A 85 0.13 1.44 -5.14
C LYS A 85 1.20 0.56 -4.52
N PRO A 86 2.45 0.58 -5.02
CA PRO A 86 3.54 -0.25 -4.52
C PRO A 86 4.11 0.26 -3.19
N THR A 87 3.23 0.59 -2.24
CA THR A 87 3.48 1.16 -0.93
C THR A 87 3.43 0.08 0.17
N ARG A 88 3.86 0.44 1.38
CA ARG A 88 3.74 -0.44 2.56
C ARG A 88 2.42 -0.16 3.29
N ALA A 89 1.31 -0.59 2.68
CA ALA A 89 -0.01 -0.48 3.28
C ALA A 89 -0.08 -1.23 4.62
N GLY A 90 -0.38 -0.48 5.68
CA GLY A 90 -0.67 -0.98 7.02
C GLY A 90 -2.09 -1.53 7.07
N ILE A 91 -2.25 -2.69 7.72
CA ILE A 91 -3.53 -3.40 7.77
C ILE A 91 -3.82 -3.78 9.22
N LEU A 92 -5.06 -3.60 9.65
CA LEU A 92 -5.59 -4.02 10.92
C LEU A 92 -6.85 -4.86 10.70
N VAL A 93 -6.88 -6.07 11.24
CA VAL A 93 -8.06 -6.95 11.16
C VAL A 93 -8.78 -6.91 12.51
N THR A 94 -10.07 -6.60 12.49
CA THR A 94 -10.96 -6.70 13.65
C THR A 94 -11.84 -7.95 13.54
N LYS A 95 -12.77 -8.11 14.48
CA LYS A 95 -13.73 -9.22 14.43
C LYS A 95 -14.56 -9.21 13.14
N THR A 96 -14.92 -8.03 12.64
CA THR A 96 -15.88 -7.85 11.53
C THR A 96 -15.28 -7.24 10.28
N LEU A 97 -14.26 -6.39 10.41
CA LEU A 97 -13.75 -5.55 9.32
C LEU A 97 -12.23 -5.70 9.16
N VAL A 98 -11.75 -5.32 7.98
CA VAL A 98 -10.33 -5.11 7.71
C VAL A 98 -10.12 -3.64 7.42
N PHE A 99 -9.30 -2.97 8.22
CA PHE A 99 -8.88 -1.59 7.98
C PHE A 99 -7.54 -1.57 7.25
N ALA A 100 -7.43 -0.75 6.21
CA ALA A 100 -6.20 -0.62 5.43
C ALA A 100 -5.94 0.85 5.07
N GLY A 101 -4.75 1.33 5.43
CA GLY A 101 -4.22 2.58 4.91
C GLY A 101 -3.41 2.32 3.64
N GLU A 102 -3.10 3.37 2.87
CA GLU A 102 -2.29 3.22 1.66
C GLU A 102 -0.78 3.25 1.92
N GLY A 103 -0.31 3.45 3.15
CA GLY A 103 1.12 3.51 3.48
C GLY A 103 1.81 4.80 3.05
N ALA A 104 3.10 4.92 3.36
CA ALA A 104 3.89 6.10 3.02
C ALA A 104 3.96 6.30 1.50
N GLY A 105 3.62 7.51 1.04
CA GLY A 105 3.52 7.87 -0.38
C GLY A 105 2.24 7.40 -1.07
N GLY A 106 1.30 6.80 -0.34
CA GLY A 106 -0.07 6.58 -0.79
C GLY A 106 -1.00 7.74 -0.39
N ASP A 107 -2.27 7.62 -0.74
CA ASP A 107 -3.25 8.67 -0.43
C ASP A 107 -3.53 8.72 1.08
N PRO A 108 -3.87 9.91 1.61
CA PRO A 108 -4.19 10.10 3.01
C PRO A 108 -5.61 9.58 3.31
N VAL A 109 -5.81 8.27 3.20
CA VAL A 109 -7.10 7.60 3.42
C VAL A 109 -6.95 6.31 4.20
N LEU A 110 -7.89 6.04 5.10
CA LEU A 110 -8.09 4.75 5.75
C LEU A 110 -9.37 4.12 5.22
N ARG A 111 -9.27 2.91 4.67
CA ARG A 111 -10.43 2.18 4.16
C ARG A 111 -10.84 1.06 5.09
N ALA A 112 -12.14 0.91 5.31
CA ALA A 112 -12.73 -0.24 5.98
C ALA A 112 -13.29 -1.20 4.93
N HIS A 113 -12.89 -2.46 4.99
CA HIS A 113 -13.25 -3.51 4.05
C HIS A 113 -14.08 -4.60 4.72
N GLU A 114 -15.03 -5.15 3.97
CA GLU A 114 -15.70 -6.39 4.31
C GLU A 114 -14.69 -7.55 4.29
N LYS A 115 -14.58 -8.30 5.39
CA LYS A 115 -13.57 -9.36 5.54
C LYS A 115 -13.75 -10.53 4.55
N ALA A 116 -14.99 -10.84 4.18
CA ALA A 116 -15.31 -11.97 3.32
C ALA A 116 -15.00 -11.72 1.84
N THR A 117 -15.05 -10.47 1.38
CA THR A 117 -14.98 -10.12 -0.04
C THR A 117 -13.87 -9.13 -0.37
N GLY A 118 -13.36 -8.39 0.61
CA GLY A 118 -12.46 -7.25 0.39
C GLY A 118 -13.16 -5.98 -0.10
N LYS A 119 -14.48 -5.99 -0.26
CA LYS A 119 -15.25 -4.81 -0.70
C LYS A 119 -15.04 -3.64 0.26
N ILE A 120 -14.79 -2.45 -0.29
CA ILE A 120 -14.74 -1.22 0.50
C ILE A 120 -16.14 -0.89 1.00
N LEU A 121 -16.29 -0.73 2.31
CA LEU A 121 -17.53 -0.33 2.98
C LEU A 121 -17.49 1.13 3.42
N ALA A 122 -16.31 1.65 3.75
CA ALA A 122 -16.12 3.06 4.10
C ALA A 122 -14.71 3.53 3.73
N GLU A 123 -14.60 4.81 3.42
CA GLU A 123 -13.35 5.54 3.23
C GLU A 123 -13.35 6.69 4.22
N ILE A 124 -12.22 6.84 4.93
CA ILE A 124 -12.06 7.82 6.00
C ILE A 124 -10.85 8.66 5.64
N ASP A 125 -11.08 9.95 5.40
CA ASP A 125 -10.01 10.89 5.11
C ASP A 125 -9.08 11.01 6.32
N LEU A 126 -7.79 10.93 6.03
CA LEU A 126 -6.74 11.15 7.01
C LEU A 126 -6.08 12.52 6.76
N PRO A 127 -5.48 13.10 7.80
CA PRO A 127 -4.71 14.31 7.63
C PRO A 127 -3.44 14.07 6.78
N GLY A 128 -2.88 12.86 6.79
CA GLY A 128 -1.70 12.52 6.00
C GLY A 128 -1.66 11.04 5.65
N SER A 129 -0.70 10.67 4.81
CA SER A 129 -0.48 9.27 4.44
C SER A 129 -0.14 8.44 5.68
N GLN A 130 -0.63 7.21 5.75
CA GLN A 130 -0.35 6.31 6.86
C GLN A 130 1.14 5.94 6.89
N THR A 131 1.84 6.24 7.98
CA THR A 131 3.28 5.95 8.16
C THR A 131 3.52 4.82 9.16
N GLY A 132 2.63 4.66 10.15
CA GLY A 132 2.67 3.57 11.15
C GLY A 132 1.60 2.51 10.91
N LEU A 133 1.74 1.33 11.53
CA LEU A 133 0.70 0.30 11.45
C LEU A 133 -0.52 0.71 12.30
N PRO A 134 -1.76 0.52 11.81
CA PRO A 134 -2.94 0.78 12.61
C PRO A 134 -3.07 -0.24 13.75
N MET A 135 -3.54 0.22 14.91
CA MET A 135 -3.86 -0.58 16.08
C MET A 135 -5.26 -0.24 16.61
N THR A 136 -5.80 -1.07 17.48
CA THR A 136 -7.08 -0.80 18.14
C THR A 136 -7.05 -1.17 19.61
N TYR A 137 -7.81 -0.44 20.43
CA TYR A 137 -8.05 -0.71 21.84
C TYR A 137 -9.46 -0.26 22.23
N ALA A 138 -9.90 -0.62 23.45
CA ALA A 138 -11.16 -0.14 24.02
C ALA A 138 -10.89 0.65 25.30
N LEU A 139 -11.62 1.75 25.49
CA LEU A 139 -11.59 2.58 26.69
C LEU A 139 -13.03 3.00 26.99
N GLU A 140 -13.47 2.80 28.25
CA GLU A 140 -14.82 3.17 28.70
C GLU A 140 -15.96 2.63 27.80
N GLY A 141 -15.79 1.41 27.28
CA GLY A 141 -16.77 0.75 26.42
C GLY A 141 -16.75 1.20 24.95
N LYS A 142 -15.90 2.17 24.58
CA LYS A 142 -15.73 2.65 23.19
C LYS A 142 -14.46 2.08 22.56
N GLN A 143 -14.56 1.63 21.31
CA GLN A 143 -13.41 1.12 20.55
C GLN A 143 -12.76 2.25 19.75
N TYR A 144 -11.44 2.32 19.85
CA TYR A 144 -10.61 3.29 19.13
C TYR A 144 -9.72 2.57 18.12
N ILE A 145 -9.52 3.18 16.96
CA ILE A 145 -8.49 2.82 15.99
C ILE A 145 -7.47 3.94 15.96
N VAL A 146 -6.20 3.60 16.14
CA VAL A 146 -5.10 4.57 16.16
C VAL A 146 -4.06 4.22 15.12
N LEU A 147 -3.56 5.23 14.41
CA LEU A 147 -2.48 5.10 13.45
C LEU A 147 -1.65 6.38 13.40
N ALA A 148 -0.36 6.22 13.06
CA ALA A 148 0.51 7.35 12.76
C ALA A 148 0.34 7.75 11.28
N VAL A 149 0.21 9.06 11.06
CA VAL A 149 0.11 9.66 9.73
C VAL A 149 1.19 10.73 9.55
N GLY A 150 1.53 11.04 8.30
CA GLY A 150 2.48 12.09 7.93
C GLY A 150 3.25 11.73 6.67
N GLY A 151 4.51 12.15 6.60
CA GLY A 151 5.42 11.74 5.53
C GLY A 151 5.44 12.65 4.30
N THR A 152 4.92 13.87 4.42
CA THR A 152 5.14 14.94 3.44
C THR A 152 6.01 16.04 4.06
N PRO A 153 6.85 16.75 3.28
CA PRO A 153 7.77 17.76 3.82
C PRO A 153 7.07 18.91 4.57
N ASP A 154 5.81 19.17 4.22
CA ASP A 154 4.94 20.21 4.76
C ASP A 154 4.10 19.76 5.96
N ARG A 155 4.16 18.47 6.36
CA ARG A 155 3.33 17.93 7.43
C ARG A 155 4.12 17.09 8.44
N SER A 156 4.15 17.56 9.69
CA SER A 156 4.70 16.81 10.82
C SER A 156 3.91 15.51 11.06
N ALA A 157 4.61 14.48 11.54
CA ALA A 157 3.97 13.22 11.90
C ALA A 157 3.07 13.41 13.13
N GLU A 158 1.87 12.83 13.09
CA GLU A 158 0.89 12.88 14.19
C GLU A 158 0.18 11.53 14.37
N LEU A 159 -0.36 11.30 15.57
CA LEU A 159 -1.23 10.16 15.84
C LEU A 159 -2.69 10.57 15.63
N VAL A 160 -3.42 9.79 14.85
CA VAL A 160 -4.85 9.96 14.63
C VAL A 160 -5.59 8.85 15.35
N ALA A 161 -6.54 9.21 16.19
CA ALA A 161 -7.44 8.29 16.87
C ALA A 161 -8.87 8.46 16.35
N LEU A 162 -9.49 7.36 15.90
CA LEU A 162 -10.81 7.31 15.31
C LEU A 162 -11.73 6.47 16.19
N THR A 163 -12.95 6.94 16.41
CA THR A 163 -14.03 6.22 17.10
C THR A 163 -15.36 6.55 16.42
N LEU A 164 -16.37 5.72 16.64
CA LEU A 164 -17.74 6.07 16.29
C LEU A 164 -18.25 7.22 17.19
N PRO A 165 -19.19 8.04 16.71
CA PRO A 165 -19.92 9.00 17.53
C PRO A 165 -20.71 8.31 18.66
N ASP A 166 -21.07 9.10 19.66
CA ASP A 166 -21.87 8.68 20.82
C ASP A 166 -23.35 8.44 20.49
#